data_AF-A0A1Q9NL66-F1
#
_entry.id   AF-A0A1Q9NL66-F1
#
_cell.length_a   1.000
_cell.length_b   1.000
_cell.length_c   1.000
_cell.angle_alpha   90.00
_cell.angle_beta   90.00
_cell.angle_gamma   90.00
#
_symmetry.space_group_name_H-M   'P 1'
#
loop_
_entity.id
_entity.type
_entity.pdbx_description
1 polymer ?
#
loop_
_entity_poly.entity_id
_entity_poly.type
_entity_poly.pdbx_seq_one_letter_code
_entity_poly.pdbx_strand_id
1 'polypeptide(L)'
;MLLLFSITIGSTQAHVTKGNEDYLFADDHCDDPEFEITIAAIGPSSFDRNLIEVPANTCMTIWFINSINIAHNFVIEYVERPEFHSVYMDLANSSAVCGQASSDHADTPGKARFNILTPKYYSELEFYCGYPGHYDAGMKGIIKVLGEKLPDNTVIGIAIALIMIILFALAFMVHKRITKSFLK
;
A
#
# COMPACT_ATOMS: atom_id res chain seq x y z
N MET A 1 -25.98 31.62 -10.36
CA MET A 1 -24.82 31.11 -11.13
C MET A 1 -24.13 30.08 -10.24
N LEU A 2 -24.47 28.81 -10.41
CA LEU A 2 -24.01 27.70 -9.56
C LEU A 2 -22.66 27.22 -10.12
N LEU A 3 -21.57 27.40 -9.37
CA LEU A 3 -20.24 26.89 -9.73
C LEU A 3 -20.16 25.43 -9.32
N LEU A 4 -20.35 24.52 -10.28
CA LEU A 4 -20.07 23.09 -10.13
C LEU A 4 -18.56 22.88 -10.25
N PHE A 5 -17.91 22.53 -9.13
CA PHE A 5 -16.55 22.02 -9.14
C PHE A 5 -16.59 20.52 -9.50
N SER A 6 -16.23 20.18 -10.72
CA SER A 6 -15.93 18.80 -11.09
C SER A 6 -14.54 18.45 -10.55
N ILE A 7 -14.51 17.58 -9.53
CA ILE A 7 -13.28 16.93 -9.07
C ILE A 7 -13.07 15.72 -9.99
N THR A 8 -12.18 15.85 -10.96
CA THR A 8 -11.65 14.71 -11.71
C THR A 8 -10.67 13.94 -10.83
N ILE A 9 -11.15 12.83 -10.26
CA ILE A 9 -10.27 11.81 -9.68
C ILE A 9 -9.70 11.03 -10.87
N GLY A 10 -8.46 11.35 -11.26
CA GLY A 10 -7.75 10.60 -12.27
C GLY A 10 -7.46 9.20 -11.74
N SER A 11 -8.07 8.17 -12.35
CA SER A 11 -7.64 6.79 -12.14
C SER A 11 -6.41 6.54 -13.01
N THR A 12 -5.30 6.20 -12.38
CA THR A 12 -4.13 5.66 -13.08
C THR A 12 -4.06 4.18 -12.76
N GLN A 13 -4.20 3.35 -13.78
CA GLN A 13 -4.01 1.90 -13.67
C GLN A 13 -2.50 1.63 -13.65
N ALA A 14 -2.02 0.91 -12.64
CA ALA A 14 -0.69 0.33 -12.67
C ALA A 14 -0.77 -1.10 -13.22
N HIS A 15 -0.26 -1.27 -14.44
CA HIS A 15 -0.01 -2.57 -15.07
C HIS A 15 1.49 -2.79 -15.12
N VAL A 16 1.97 -3.91 -14.57
CA VAL A 16 3.37 -4.31 -14.72
C VAL A 16 3.51 -5.18 -15.96
N THR A 17 4.26 -4.69 -16.95
CA THR A 17 4.91 -5.53 -17.97
C THR A 17 6.24 -4.94 -18.44
N LYS A 18 7.26 -5.80 -18.36
CA LYS A 18 8.52 -5.91 -19.12
C LYS A 18 9.43 -4.68 -19.26
N GLY A 19 10.59 -4.83 -18.62
CA GLY A 19 11.89 -4.66 -19.26
C GLY A 19 12.43 -3.23 -19.31
N ASN A 20 13.32 -2.94 -18.37
CA ASN A 20 14.43 -2.00 -18.54
C ASN A 20 14.08 -0.53 -18.90
N GLU A 21 12.90 -0.06 -18.51
CA GLU A 21 12.59 1.37 -18.47
C GLU A 21 12.28 1.76 -17.02
N ASP A 22 12.86 2.87 -16.57
CA ASP A 22 12.71 3.39 -15.22
C ASP A 22 11.22 3.54 -14.85
N TYR A 23 10.73 2.62 -14.03
CA TYR A 23 9.36 2.64 -13.56
C TYR A 23 9.23 3.70 -12.47
N LEU A 24 8.54 4.78 -12.81
CA LEU A 24 8.12 5.80 -11.85
C LEU A 24 6.94 5.25 -11.04
N PHE A 25 7.24 4.45 -10.00
CA PHE A 25 6.31 4.38 -8.88
C PHE A 25 6.30 5.78 -8.25
N ALA A 26 5.10 6.28 -7.93
CA ALA A 26 4.91 7.59 -7.32
C ALA A 26 5.81 7.75 -6.09
N ASP A 27 6.64 8.80 -6.05
CA ASP A 27 7.43 9.44 -4.96
C ASP A 27 8.07 8.61 -3.82
N ASP A 28 7.82 7.30 -3.70
CA ASP A 28 8.14 6.41 -2.58
C ASP A 28 9.20 5.36 -2.96
N HIS A 29 9.82 5.50 -4.13
CA HIS A 29 11.02 4.75 -4.47
C HIS A 29 12.25 5.34 -3.81
N CYS A 30 13.18 4.45 -3.48
CA CYS A 30 14.44 4.79 -2.86
C CYS A 30 15.57 3.98 -3.52
N ASP A 31 16.68 4.67 -3.77
CA ASP A 31 17.81 4.13 -4.55
C ASP A 31 18.80 3.37 -3.69
N ASP A 32 18.88 3.70 -2.39
CA ASP A 32 19.85 3.15 -1.44
C ASP A 32 19.14 2.30 -0.37
N PRO A 33 19.04 0.98 -0.56
CA PRO A 33 18.37 0.12 0.41
C PRO A 33 19.19 -0.03 1.69
N GLU A 34 18.52 0.18 2.81
CA GLU A 34 19.07 0.03 4.17
C GLU A 34 18.62 -1.30 4.81
N PHE A 35 17.56 -1.90 4.27
CA PHE A 35 16.97 -3.14 4.76
C PHE A 35 16.64 -4.06 3.59
N GLU A 36 16.91 -5.36 3.74
CA GLU A 36 16.59 -6.35 2.70
C GLU A 36 15.78 -7.50 3.29
N ILE A 37 14.72 -7.90 2.58
CA ILE A 37 13.96 -9.10 2.88
C ILE A 37 13.91 -10.01 1.66
N THR A 38 13.79 -11.31 1.91
CA THR A 38 13.54 -12.33 0.87
C THR A 38 12.28 -13.09 1.21
N ILE A 39 11.39 -13.23 0.24
CA ILE A 39 10.16 -14.01 0.32
C ILE A 39 10.20 -15.04 -0.79
N ALA A 40 9.99 -16.30 -0.44
CA ALA A 40 10.03 -17.39 -1.40
C ALA A 40 8.67 -18.07 -1.52
N ALA A 41 8.19 -18.31 -2.75
CA ALA A 41 7.14 -19.27 -3.00
C ALA A 41 7.75 -20.69 -2.92
N ILE A 42 7.36 -21.48 -1.92
CA ILE A 42 7.96 -22.79 -1.60
C ILE A 42 7.03 -23.97 -1.86
N GLY A 43 5.77 -23.70 -2.17
CA GLY A 43 4.74 -24.71 -2.39
C GLY A 43 3.66 -24.15 -3.32
N PRO A 44 2.72 -25.01 -3.76
CA PRO A 44 1.73 -24.64 -4.77
C PRO A 44 0.83 -23.47 -4.34
N SER A 45 0.73 -23.20 -3.05
CA SER A 45 -0.06 -22.08 -2.50
C SER A 45 0.51 -21.58 -1.17
N SER A 46 1.84 -21.47 -1.07
CA SER A 46 2.51 -21.07 0.18
C SER A 46 3.77 -20.27 -0.04
N PHE A 47 3.92 -19.19 0.76
CA PHE A 47 5.20 -18.53 0.97
C PHE A 47 5.99 -19.19 2.11
N ASP A 48 7.29 -18.97 2.15
CA ASP A 48 8.19 -19.44 3.22
C ASP A 48 7.95 -18.73 4.56
N ARG A 49 7.30 -17.57 4.52
CA ARG A 49 6.92 -16.76 5.68
C ARG A 49 5.61 -16.05 5.42
N ASN A 50 4.85 -15.81 6.49
CA ASN A 50 3.57 -15.10 6.45
C ASN A 50 3.53 -13.87 7.38
N LEU A 51 4.62 -13.58 8.08
CA LEU A 51 4.78 -12.40 8.92
C LEU A 51 6.22 -11.90 8.83
N ILE A 52 6.38 -10.61 8.59
CA ILE A 52 7.67 -9.94 8.49
C ILE A 52 7.55 -8.61 9.22
N GLU A 53 8.51 -8.30 10.09
CA GLU A 53 8.58 -7.00 10.76
C GLU A 53 9.71 -6.19 10.16
N VAL A 54 9.42 -4.94 9.78
CA VAL A 54 10.35 -4.06 9.08
C VAL A 54 10.39 -2.69 9.75
N PRO A 55 11.55 -2.02 9.78
CA PRO A 55 11.62 -0.67 10.33
C PRO A 55 10.81 0.32 9.47
N ALA A 56 10.27 1.35 10.12
CA ALA A 56 9.59 2.46 9.46
C ALA A 56 10.56 3.45 8.83
N ASN A 57 10.06 4.23 7.86
CA ASN A 57 10.84 5.26 7.16
C ASN A 57 12.20 4.73 6.66
N THR A 58 12.20 3.50 6.16
CA THR A 58 13.41 2.78 5.77
C THR A 58 13.29 2.36 4.31
N CYS A 59 14.34 2.58 3.53
CA CYS A 59 14.41 2.03 2.19
C CYS A 59 14.61 0.51 2.27
N MET A 60 13.63 -0.25 1.81
CA MET A 60 13.64 -1.70 1.85
C MET A 60 13.67 -2.31 0.46
N THR A 61 14.61 -3.22 0.20
CA THR A 61 14.56 -4.14 -0.95
C THR A 61 13.79 -5.38 -0.58
N ILE A 62 12.79 -5.73 -1.40
CA ILE A 62 12.09 -7.01 -1.32
C ILE A 62 12.57 -7.88 -2.47
N TRP A 63 13.17 -9.02 -2.15
CA TRP A 63 13.44 -10.10 -3.08
C TRP A 63 12.29 -11.09 -3.09
N PHE A 64 11.74 -11.37 -4.26
CA PHE A 64 10.78 -12.46 -4.46
C PHE A 64 11.43 -13.60 -5.25
N ILE A 65 11.37 -14.82 -4.69
CA ILE A 65 11.94 -16.03 -5.28
C ILE A 65 10.83 -17.04 -5.52
N ASN A 66 10.59 -17.42 -6.76
CA ASN A 66 9.74 -18.56 -7.07
C ASN A 66 10.60 -19.84 -7.06
N SER A 67 10.52 -20.62 -5.99
CA SER A 67 11.41 -21.79 -5.77
C SER A 67 10.85 -23.09 -6.33
N ILE A 68 9.67 -23.06 -6.97
CA ILE A 68 9.01 -24.24 -7.50
C ILE A 68 8.55 -24.03 -8.94
N ASN A 69 8.36 -25.13 -9.67
CA ASN A 69 7.96 -25.12 -11.08
C ASN A 69 6.45 -24.88 -11.30
N ILE A 70 5.92 -23.88 -10.60
CA ILE A 70 4.55 -23.37 -10.70
C ILE A 70 4.66 -21.86 -10.71
N ALA A 71 3.98 -21.18 -11.63
CA ALA A 71 4.02 -19.72 -11.69
C ALA A 71 3.40 -19.10 -10.43
N HIS A 72 4.04 -18.07 -9.90
CA HIS A 72 3.55 -17.28 -8.79
C HIS A 72 3.70 -15.81 -9.10
N ASN A 73 2.70 -15.03 -8.69
CA ASN A 73 2.84 -13.60 -8.61
C ASN A 73 2.99 -13.18 -7.14
N PHE A 74 3.45 -11.97 -6.94
CA PHE A 74 3.62 -11.32 -5.66
C PHE A 74 2.96 -9.96 -5.76
N VAL A 75 1.88 -9.80 -5.01
CA VAL A 75 1.15 -8.55 -4.88
C VAL A 75 1.36 -8.02 -3.47
N ILE A 76 1.57 -6.72 -3.31
CA ILE A 76 1.62 -6.06 -2.01
C ILE A 76 0.65 -4.87 -1.98
N GLU A 77 -0.15 -4.78 -0.92
CA GLU A 77 -1.21 -3.78 -0.74
C GLU A 77 -1.29 -3.34 0.72
N TYR A 78 -1.77 -2.13 0.98
CA TYR A 78 -2.05 -1.70 2.36
C TYR A 78 -3.37 -2.28 2.84
N VAL A 79 -3.38 -2.82 4.06
CA VAL A 79 -4.60 -3.37 4.68
C VAL A 79 -5.63 -2.29 4.96
N GLU A 80 -5.20 -1.12 5.45
CA GLU A 80 -6.09 -0.06 5.95
C GLU A 80 -6.06 1.23 5.11
N ARG A 81 -5.36 1.24 3.97
CA ARG A 81 -5.25 2.44 3.11
C ARG A 81 -5.59 2.10 1.66
N PRO A 82 -6.85 2.30 1.23
CA PRO A 82 -7.29 1.96 -0.14
C PRO A 82 -6.69 2.88 -1.22
N GLU A 83 -5.97 3.93 -0.81
CA GLU A 83 -5.32 4.91 -1.69
C GLU A 83 -3.92 4.50 -2.15
N PHE A 84 -3.35 3.41 -1.63
CA PHE A 84 -2.05 2.92 -2.09
C PHE A 84 -2.19 2.12 -3.39
N HIS A 85 -1.31 2.41 -4.34
CA HIS A 85 -1.18 1.64 -5.57
C HIS A 85 -0.45 0.32 -5.28
N SER A 86 -1.07 -0.81 -5.58
CA SER A 86 -0.48 -2.13 -5.36
C SER A 86 0.80 -2.32 -6.18
N VAL A 87 1.80 -2.99 -5.60
CA VAL A 87 2.92 -3.51 -6.40
C VAL A 87 2.55 -4.91 -6.87
N TYR A 88 2.64 -5.15 -8.17
CA TYR A 88 2.35 -6.44 -8.79
C TYR A 88 3.60 -6.98 -9.48
N MET A 89 4.04 -8.18 -9.15
CA MET A 89 5.13 -8.87 -9.84
C MET A 89 4.67 -10.26 -10.25
N ASP A 90 4.89 -10.65 -11.51
CA ASP A 90 4.59 -12.00 -12.00
C ASP A 90 5.90 -12.74 -12.33
N LEU A 91 6.14 -13.88 -11.68
CA LEU A 91 7.35 -14.68 -11.85
C LEU A 91 7.00 -16.14 -12.21
N ALA A 92 7.28 -16.52 -13.44
CA ALA A 92 7.37 -17.91 -13.84
C ALA A 92 8.73 -18.52 -13.43
N ASN A 93 8.78 -19.85 -13.25
CA ASN A 93 9.99 -20.61 -12.88
C ASN A 93 11.04 -20.74 -14.01
N SER A 94 11.04 -19.80 -14.96
CA SER A 94 11.98 -19.74 -16.09
C SER A 94 12.41 -18.32 -16.42
N SER A 95 12.15 -17.36 -15.53
CA SER A 95 12.56 -15.98 -15.78
C SER A 95 14.02 -15.81 -15.39
N ALA A 96 14.87 -15.80 -16.43
CA ALA A 96 16.05 -14.97 -16.40
C ALA A 96 15.65 -13.61 -15.83
N VAL A 97 16.47 -13.10 -14.90
CA VAL A 97 16.43 -11.73 -14.41
C VAL A 97 15.91 -10.81 -15.52
N CYS A 98 14.74 -10.21 -15.29
CA CYS A 98 14.21 -9.13 -16.13
C CYS A 98 14.07 -9.42 -17.65
N GLY A 99 13.21 -10.36 -18.04
CA GLY A 99 12.48 -10.23 -19.33
C GLY A 99 12.79 -11.22 -20.46
N GLN A 100 13.57 -12.27 -20.21
CA GLN A 100 13.73 -13.38 -21.17
C GLN A 100 13.36 -14.71 -20.51
N ALA A 101 12.18 -15.22 -20.86
CA ALA A 101 11.89 -16.64 -20.64
C ALA A 101 12.82 -17.42 -21.58
N SER A 102 13.96 -17.89 -21.08
CA SER A 102 14.74 -18.91 -21.79
C SER A 102 14.09 -20.25 -21.51
N SER A 103 13.66 -20.96 -22.56
CA SER A 103 13.22 -22.35 -22.52
C SER A 103 14.24 -23.32 -21.93
N ASP A 104 15.45 -22.85 -21.65
CA ASP A 104 16.63 -23.68 -21.43
C ASP A 104 17.00 -23.81 -19.94
N HIS A 105 16.28 -23.14 -19.02
CA HIS A 105 16.60 -23.10 -17.58
C HIS A 105 15.37 -23.36 -16.70
N ALA A 106 14.67 -24.47 -16.92
CA ALA A 106 13.52 -24.89 -16.09
C ALA A 106 13.88 -25.20 -14.62
N ASP A 107 15.17 -25.28 -14.29
CA ASP A 107 15.67 -25.69 -12.97
C ASP A 107 16.23 -24.52 -12.12
N THR A 108 16.18 -23.27 -12.61
CA THR A 108 16.64 -22.10 -11.83
C THR A 108 15.44 -21.35 -11.26
N PRO A 109 15.37 -21.14 -9.92
CA PRO A 109 14.32 -20.34 -9.31
C PRO A 109 14.23 -18.96 -9.96
N GLY A 110 13.02 -18.55 -10.36
CA GLY A 110 12.76 -17.20 -10.84
C GLY A 110 13.00 -16.20 -9.70
N LYS A 111 13.70 -15.09 -9.98
CA LYS A 111 13.99 -14.04 -8.99
C LYS A 111 13.65 -12.65 -9.51
N ALA A 112 13.03 -11.84 -8.67
CA ALA A 112 12.79 -10.42 -8.91
C ALA A 112 13.05 -9.64 -7.62
N ARG A 113 13.29 -8.33 -7.77
CA ARG A 113 13.41 -7.42 -6.65
C ARG A 113 12.84 -6.06 -6.97
N PHE A 114 12.44 -5.34 -5.94
CA PHE A 114 12.04 -3.94 -6.00
C PHE A 114 12.35 -3.26 -4.67
N ASN A 115 12.50 -1.94 -4.71
CA ASN A 115 12.73 -1.12 -3.52
C ASN A 115 11.46 -0.33 -3.19
N ILE A 116 11.13 -0.26 -1.91
CA ILE A 116 10.06 0.60 -1.39
C ILE A 116 10.55 1.37 -0.16
N LEU A 117 10.15 2.62 -0.04
CA LEU A 117 10.26 3.35 1.21
C LEU A 117 9.11 2.92 2.14
N THR A 118 9.44 2.36 3.30
CA THR A 118 8.41 2.03 4.29
C THR A 118 7.82 3.32 4.88
N PRO A 119 6.51 3.35 5.19
CA PRO A 119 5.88 4.52 5.77
C PRO A 119 6.46 4.83 7.15
N LYS A 120 6.32 6.09 7.56
CA LYS A 120 6.78 6.59 8.87
C LYS A 120 6.02 5.95 10.05
N TYR A 121 4.73 5.75 9.89
CA TYR A 121 3.87 5.26 10.98
C TYR A 121 3.66 3.76 10.90
N TYR A 122 3.17 3.18 11.99
CA TYR A 122 2.72 1.79 12.00
C TYR A 122 1.71 1.55 10.87
N SER A 123 1.96 0.51 10.07
CA SER A 123 1.08 0.07 9.01
C SER A 123 1.26 -1.42 8.76
N GLU A 124 0.21 -2.06 8.26
CA GLU A 124 0.25 -3.43 7.78
C GLU A 124 0.09 -3.45 6.27
N LEU A 125 1.04 -4.11 5.60
CA LEU A 125 0.98 -4.41 4.17
C LEU A 125 0.66 -5.89 4.02
N GLU A 126 -0.43 -6.23 3.35
CA GLU A 126 -0.70 -7.62 2.97
C GLU A 126 0.10 -7.91 1.70
N PHE A 127 0.85 -9.01 1.70
CA PHE A 127 1.41 -9.57 0.49
C PHE A 127 0.74 -10.89 0.16
N TYR A 128 0.46 -11.15 -1.11
CA TYR A 128 -0.27 -12.34 -1.52
C TYR A 128 0.05 -12.78 -2.95
N CYS A 129 -0.32 -14.03 -3.28
CA CYS A 129 -0.35 -14.51 -4.64
C CYS A 129 -1.79 -14.43 -5.18
N GLY A 130 -1.99 -13.63 -6.22
CA GLY A 130 -3.26 -13.40 -6.90
C GLY A 130 -3.63 -14.44 -7.97
N TYR A 131 -2.82 -15.48 -8.21
CA TYR A 131 -3.27 -16.60 -9.06
C TYR A 131 -4.56 -17.24 -8.50
N PRO A 132 -5.53 -17.62 -9.35
CA PRO A 132 -6.83 -18.13 -8.89
C PRO A 132 -6.70 -19.25 -7.86
N GLY A 133 -7.38 -19.11 -6.73
CA GLY A 133 -7.39 -20.09 -5.63
C GLY A 133 -6.20 -20.02 -4.68
N HIS A 134 -5.08 -19.37 -5.04
CA HIS A 134 -3.89 -19.30 -4.17
C HIS A 134 -4.15 -18.40 -2.95
N TYR A 135 -4.78 -17.24 -3.15
CA TYR A 135 -5.18 -16.34 -2.05
C TYR A 135 -6.11 -17.07 -1.05
N ASP A 136 -7.16 -17.71 -1.57
CA ASP A 136 -8.15 -18.44 -0.76
C ASP A 136 -7.54 -19.65 -0.04
N ALA A 137 -6.51 -20.27 -0.63
CA ALA A 137 -5.73 -21.33 -0.02
C ALA A 137 -4.75 -20.83 1.07
N GLY A 138 -4.67 -19.51 1.30
CA GLY A 138 -3.85 -18.91 2.34
C GLY A 138 -2.44 -18.51 1.87
N MET A 139 -2.20 -18.38 0.57
CA MET A 139 -0.93 -17.87 0.03
C MET A 139 -0.82 -16.36 0.20
N LYS A 140 -0.70 -15.94 1.47
CA LYS A 140 -0.64 -14.54 1.89
C LYS A 140 0.14 -14.37 3.19
N GLY A 141 0.55 -13.15 3.47
CA GLY A 141 1.23 -12.76 4.70
C GLY A 141 1.19 -11.26 4.93
N ILE A 142 1.72 -10.84 6.08
CA ILE A 142 1.74 -9.45 6.51
C ILE A 142 3.17 -8.96 6.66
N ILE A 143 3.46 -7.79 6.10
CA ILE A 143 4.62 -6.98 6.46
C ILE A 143 4.14 -5.90 7.45
N LYS A 144 4.60 -5.99 8.69
CA LYS A 144 4.35 -5.01 9.74
C LYS A 144 5.46 -3.98 9.75
N VAL A 145 5.11 -2.74 9.44
CA VAL A 145 6.02 -1.61 9.53
C VAL A 145 6.02 -1.11 10.97
N LEU A 146 7.16 -1.21 11.64
CA LEU A 146 7.35 -0.86 13.05
C LEU A 146 7.58 0.65 13.21
N GLY A 147 6.56 1.43 12.87
CA GLY A 147 6.60 2.89 12.95
C GLY A 147 5.99 3.47 14.20
N GLU A 148 5.98 4.81 14.26
CA GLU A 148 5.25 5.54 15.29
C GLU A 148 3.75 5.23 15.21
N LYS A 149 3.05 5.19 16.35
CA LYS A 149 1.58 5.13 16.33
C LYS A 149 1.06 6.34 15.55
N LEU A 150 0.10 6.13 14.65
CA LEU A 150 -0.58 7.25 14.00
C LEU A 150 -1.09 8.22 15.08
N PRO A 151 -0.91 9.54 14.94
CA PRO A 151 -1.48 10.49 15.88
C PRO A 151 -3.00 10.27 15.92
N ASP A 152 -3.57 10.11 17.12
CA ASP A 152 -5.01 9.89 17.29
C ASP A 152 -5.77 11.10 16.70
N ASN A 153 -6.30 10.93 15.49
CA ASN A 153 -7.16 11.89 14.81
C ASN A 153 -8.44 12.19 15.62
N THR A 154 -8.74 11.38 16.63
CA THR A 154 -9.78 11.59 17.64
C THR A 154 -9.59 12.94 18.33
N VAL A 155 -8.36 13.37 18.63
CA VAL A 155 -8.10 14.66 19.26
C VAL A 155 -8.47 15.81 18.32
N ILE A 156 -8.13 15.69 17.04
CA ILE A 156 -8.48 16.67 16.01
C ILE A 156 -10.01 16.70 15.81
N GLY A 157 -10.65 15.53 15.75
CA GLY A 157 -12.10 15.40 15.62
C GLY A 157 -12.85 16.03 16.80
N ILE A 158 -12.40 15.80 18.03
CA ILE A 158 -12.97 16.41 19.24
C ILE A 158 -12.79 17.94 19.20
N ALA A 159 -11.60 18.42 18.84
CA ALA A 159 -11.34 19.86 18.75
C ALA A 159 -12.26 20.53 17.72
N ILE A 160 -12.43 19.94 16.53
CA ILE A 160 -13.34 20.43 15.50
C ILE A 160 -14.80 20.41 16.00
N ALA A 161 -15.23 19.31 16.64
CA ALA A 161 -16.58 19.21 17.20
C ALA A 161 -16.87 20.30 18.24
N LEU A 162 -15.92 20.56 19.15
CA LEU A 162 -16.04 21.61 20.16
C LEU A 162 -16.11 23.01 19.54
N ILE A 163 -15.28 23.29 18.53
CA ILE A 163 -15.33 24.56 17.78
C ILE A 163 -16.72 24.75 17.15
N MET A 164 -17.27 23.71 16.52
CA MET A 164 -18.60 23.76 15.91
C MET A 164 -19.71 24.02 16.94
N ILE A 165 -19.64 23.40 18.12
CA ILE A 165 -20.59 23.64 19.22
C ILE A 165 -20.53 25.09 19.69
N ILE A 166 -19.32 25.65 19.86
CA ILE A 166 -19.12 27.03 20.28
C ILE A 166 -19.70 28.00 19.24
N LEU A 167 -19.42 27.78 17.95
CA LEU A 167 -19.96 28.61 16.87
C LEU A 167 -21.50 28.55 16.83
N PHE A 168 -22.08 27.37 17.03
CA PHE A 168 -23.53 27.21 17.08
C PHE A 168 -24.16 27.94 18.28
N ALA A 169 -23.54 27.85 19.46
CA ALA A 169 -23.99 28.57 20.65
C ALA A 169 -23.91 30.10 20.46
N LEU A 170 -22.83 30.60 19.85
CA LEU A 170 -22.67 32.02 19.52
C LEU A 170 -23.74 32.49 18.53
N ALA A 171 -23.99 31.72 17.46
CA ALA A 171 -25.05 32.02 16.49
C ALA A 171 -26.42 32.09 17.16
N PHE A 172 -26.73 31.14 18.05
CA PHE A 172 -27.98 31.14 18.81
C PHE A 172 -28.11 32.36 19.73
N MET A 173 -27.03 32.75 20.43
CA MET A 173 -27.01 33.94 21.28
C MET A 173 -27.23 35.23 20.47
N VAL A 174 -26.60 35.36 19.29
CA VAL A 174 -26.80 36.50 18.37
C VAL A 174 -28.24 36.52 17.87
N HIS A 175 -28.79 35.39 17.42
CA HIS A 175 -30.16 35.29 16.95
C HIS A 175 -31.18 35.69 18.03
N LYS A 176 -30.99 35.22 19.27
CA LYS A 176 -31.81 35.60 20.43
C LYS A 176 -31.72 37.09 20.75
N ARG A 177 -30.58 37.74 20.50
CA ARG A 177 -30.40 39.17 20.73
C ARG A 177 -31.09 40.01 19.66
N ILE A 178 -31.00 39.62 18.40
CA ILE A 178 -31.66 40.28 17.26
C ILE A 178 -33.19 40.17 17.37
N THR A 179 -33.72 38.99 17.69
CA THR A 179 -35.18 38.80 17.82
C THR A 179 -35.78 39.62 18.95
N LYS A 180 -35.07 39.81 20.07
CA LYS A 180 -35.53 40.68 21.18
C LYS A 180 -35.58 42.17 20.83
N SER A 181 -34.76 42.68 19.92
CA SER A 181 -34.78 44.10 19.54
C SER A 181 -35.93 44.48 18.62
N PHE A 182 -36.58 43.52 17.95
CA PHE A 182 -37.74 43.76 17.08
C PHE A 182 -39.09 43.72 17.82
N LEU A 183 -39.11 43.26 19.07
CA LEU A 183 -40.32 43.15 19.90
C LEU A 183 -40.52 44.31 20.88
N LYS A 184 -39.71 45.38 20.75
CA LYS A 184 -39.86 46.65 21.46
C LYS A 184 -40.15 47.75 20.45
#